data_AF-A0A2G5CKA3-F1
#
_entry.id   AF-A0A2G5CKA3-F1
#
_cell.length_a   1.000
_cell.length_b   1.000
_cell.length_c   1.000
_cell.angle_alpha   90.00
_cell.angle_beta   90.00
_cell.angle_gamma   90.00
#
_symmetry.space_group_name_H-M   'P 1'
#
loop_
_entity.id
_entity.type
_entity.pdbx_description
1 polymer ?
#
loop_
_entity_poly.entity_id
_entity_poly.type
_entity_poly.pdbx_seq_one_letter_code
_entity_poly.pdbx_strand_id
1 'polypeptide(L)'
;MSKIVSQLQVSLVQTKACGLLLNHSVLLEVELKQADLLSQACFGCRIVTAIKDKDKQQYLYELSLEEAFYMRHSLKCLEIIWEGKYLKNNDEIWELMKSERKLFPILYKAYSHLRDKNWVVRSEIKYGVDFVAYRHHPSLVHSEYAVLVSADNGDINMRLTMWPSLHAAVRLEDGVAKTLLVLHINTNAYDSTTTSCLEHYTVEEQMIARWNPEQCHEDMFANDEDSCDYHAQGSPHYNFNKFSTHQKLSATSSSMTMVGLNTRWKGKGSKAMAQKHPMSELINQLQSSLVQSKACGLFSGFSIVLEVGLEQADLLNRACFGCPILTTNGDNQWFELSMEESFYLHHSLHCLKIVSKNQCVKDGDEIWELMKSKKESFPLSYKAYSHLRSKNWVVRSGIQYGVDFVAYRHHPSLVHSEYAVL
;
A
#
# COMPACT_ATOMS: atom_id res chain seq x y z
N MET A 1 10.31 20.25 -13.71
CA MET A 1 11.57 19.49 -13.68
C MET A 1 12.21 19.37 -15.06
N SER A 2 11.52 18.80 -16.05
CA SER A 2 12.04 18.56 -17.41
C SER A 2 12.82 19.74 -18.03
N LYS A 3 12.28 20.96 -18.04
CA LYS A 3 12.97 22.16 -18.59
C LYS A 3 14.34 22.44 -17.94
N ILE A 4 14.46 22.26 -16.62
CA ILE A 4 15.71 22.48 -15.88
C ILE A 4 16.72 21.40 -16.23
N VAL A 5 16.28 20.14 -16.33
CA VAL A 5 17.12 19.02 -16.76
C VAL A 5 17.65 19.23 -18.18
N SER A 6 16.82 19.71 -19.12
CA SER A 6 17.28 20.04 -20.47
C SER A 6 18.30 21.19 -20.49
N GLN A 7 18.11 22.23 -19.65
CA GLN A 7 19.08 23.31 -19.52
C GLN A 7 20.42 22.82 -18.95
N LEU A 8 20.37 21.96 -17.93
CA LEU A 8 21.55 21.29 -17.36
C LEU A 8 22.28 20.47 -18.43
N GLN A 9 21.54 19.63 -19.16
CA GLN A 9 22.09 18.80 -20.23
C GLN A 9 22.86 19.63 -21.26
N VAL A 10 22.25 20.69 -21.79
CA VAL A 10 22.91 21.58 -22.77
C VAL A 10 24.16 22.23 -22.16
N SER A 11 24.07 22.71 -20.92
CA SER A 11 25.20 23.37 -20.26
C SER A 11 26.38 22.44 -20.01
N LEU A 12 26.15 21.18 -19.65
CA LEU A 12 27.23 20.21 -19.38
C LEU A 12 27.87 19.69 -20.69
N VAL A 13 27.08 19.50 -21.75
CA VAL A 13 27.59 19.14 -23.08
C VAL A 13 28.51 20.23 -23.63
N GLN A 14 28.12 21.50 -23.48
CA GLN A 14 28.91 22.64 -23.96
C GLN A 14 30.29 22.73 -23.30
N THR A 15 30.39 22.43 -22.00
CA THR A 15 31.66 22.48 -21.27
C THR A 15 32.43 21.16 -21.32
N LYS A 16 31.89 20.12 -21.96
CA LYS A 16 32.42 18.74 -21.92
C LYS A 16 32.68 18.29 -20.49
N ALA A 17 31.65 18.39 -19.64
CA ALA A 17 31.75 18.08 -18.22
C ALA A 17 32.27 16.65 -17.99
N CYS A 18 33.23 16.52 -17.07
CA CYS A 18 33.91 15.26 -16.77
C CYS A 18 33.76 14.93 -15.29
N GLY A 19 33.27 13.72 -15.00
CA GLY A 19 33.20 13.16 -13.65
C GLY A 19 34.34 12.20 -13.39
N LEU A 20 35.02 12.34 -12.26
CA LEU A 20 36.03 11.41 -11.78
C LEU A 20 35.36 10.31 -10.94
N LEU A 21 35.41 9.06 -11.41
CA LEU A 21 34.90 7.92 -10.67
C LEU A 21 35.85 7.55 -9.53
N LEU A 22 35.34 7.54 -8.30
CA LEU A 22 36.03 7.18 -7.08
C LEU A 22 35.19 6.19 -6.27
N ASN A 23 35.60 4.92 -6.27
CA ASN A 23 34.94 3.82 -5.57
C ASN A 23 33.42 3.78 -5.88
N HIS A 24 32.60 4.29 -4.96
CA HIS A 24 31.13 4.24 -5.01
C HIS A 24 30.48 5.58 -5.41
N SER A 25 31.25 6.57 -5.87
CA SER A 25 30.76 7.90 -6.23
C SER A 25 31.49 8.47 -7.45
N VAL A 26 30.89 9.45 -8.11
CA VAL A 26 31.52 10.23 -9.18
C VAL A 26 31.61 11.69 -8.76
N LEU A 27 32.82 12.21 -8.68
CA LEU A 27 33.05 13.62 -8.37
C LEU A 27 33.00 14.45 -9.66
N LEU A 28 32.15 15.47 -9.65
CA LEU A 28 31.94 16.35 -10.79
C LEU A 28 32.29 17.79 -10.40
N GLU A 29 33.27 18.36 -11.08
CA GLU A 29 33.63 19.76 -10.94
C GLU A 29 32.86 20.63 -11.93
N VAL A 30 32.20 21.68 -11.43
CA VAL A 30 31.31 22.53 -12.23
C VAL A 30 31.44 24.01 -11.89
N GLU A 31 31.01 24.86 -12.81
CA GLU A 31 30.87 26.30 -12.59
C GLU A 31 29.58 26.64 -11.83
N LEU A 32 29.47 27.87 -11.30
CA LEU A 32 28.31 28.33 -10.52
C LEU A 32 26.96 28.04 -11.20
N LYS A 33 26.83 28.38 -12.49
CA LYS A 33 25.58 28.18 -13.24
C LYS A 33 25.17 26.71 -13.32
N GLN A 34 26.14 25.82 -13.52
CA GLN A 34 25.93 24.38 -13.56
C GLN A 34 25.61 23.83 -12.17
N ALA A 35 26.26 24.34 -11.12
CA ALA A 35 25.95 24.02 -9.74
C ALA A 35 24.48 24.37 -9.39
N ASP A 36 24.00 25.54 -9.80
CA ASP A 36 22.61 25.94 -9.59
C ASP A 36 21.64 25.02 -10.33
N LEU A 37 21.97 24.65 -11.57
CA LEU A 37 21.18 23.72 -12.36
C LEU A 37 21.16 22.29 -11.78
N LEU A 38 22.29 21.79 -11.26
CA LEU A 38 22.38 20.50 -10.58
C LEU A 38 21.52 20.48 -9.30
N SER A 39 21.64 21.53 -8.49
CA SER A 39 20.82 21.70 -7.28
C SER A 39 19.33 21.71 -7.63
N GLN A 40 18.93 22.53 -8.60
CA GLN A 40 17.53 22.62 -9.03
C GLN A 40 17.02 21.32 -9.65
N ALA A 41 17.81 20.63 -10.47
CA ALA A 41 17.47 19.33 -11.06
C ALA A 41 17.58 18.15 -10.08
N CYS A 42 18.08 18.42 -8.87
CA CYS A 42 18.29 17.46 -7.80
C CYS A 42 19.20 16.29 -8.19
N PHE A 43 20.30 16.57 -8.89
CA PHE A 43 21.37 15.60 -9.12
C PHE A 43 22.52 15.85 -8.13
N GLY A 44 22.95 14.80 -7.46
CA GLY A 44 24.11 14.81 -6.59
C GLY A 44 23.98 15.65 -5.34
N CYS A 45 25.05 15.63 -4.54
CA CYS A 45 25.22 16.44 -3.35
C CYS A 45 26.41 17.38 -3.53
N ARG A 46 26.24 18.66 -3.17
CA ARG A 46 27.34 19.63 -3.22
C ARG A 46 28.26 19.42 -2.01
N ILE A 47 29.51 19.02 -2.23
CA ILE A 47 30.51 18.81 -1.17
C ILE A 47 31.15 20.15 -0.76
N VAL A 48 31.61 20.96 -1.72
CA VAL A 48 32.38 22.19 -1.47
C VAL A 48 31.84 23.37 -2.30
N THR A 49 31.84 24.56 -1.71
CA THR A 49 31.24 25.79 -2.26
C THR A 49 32.17 26.63 -3.14
N ALA A 50 33.48 26.43 -3.10
CA ALA A 50 34.43 27.15 -3.96
C ALA A 50 35.84 26.58 -3.83
N ILE A 51 36.37 25.94 -4.87
CA ILE A 51 37.82 25.90 -5.08
C ILE A 51 38.15 27.22 -5.79
N LYS A 52 38.95 28.07 -5.13
CA LYS A 52 39.45 29.30 -5.73
C LYS A 52 40.78 28.98 -6.41
N ASP A 53 40.75 28.77 -7.72
CA ASP A 53 41.96 28.79 -8.53
C ASP A 53 41.89 29.99 -9.49
N LYS A 54 42.86 30.91 -9.38
CA LYS A 54 43.14 32.03 -10.31
C LYS A 54 41.88 32.61 -11.00
N ASP A 55 41.00 33.22 -10.22
CA ASP A 55 39.76 33.93 -10.64
C ASP A 55 38.56 33.07 -11.10
N LYS A 56 38.64 31.73 -11.03
CA LYS A 56 37.49 30.84 -11.27
C LYS A 56 36.98 30.22 -9.98
N GLN A 57 35.67 30.32 -9.77
CA GLN A 57 34.99 29.68 -8.66
C GLN A 57 34.37 28.36 -9.14
N GLN A 58 34.94 27.25 -8.70
CA GLN A 58 34.47 25.90 -9.05
C GLN A 58 33.81 25.22 -7.86
N TYR A 59 32.79 24.42 -8.15
CA TYR A 59 31.99 23.68 -7.19
C TYR A 59 32.18 22.19 -7.40
N LEU A 60 32.30 21.44 -6.31
CA LEU A 60 32.46 20.00 -6.35
C LEU A 60 31.16 19.31 -5.95
N TYR A 61 30.62 18.50 -6.85
CA TYR A 61 29.44 17.66 -6.64
C TYR A 61 29.83 16.20 -6.54
N GLU A 62 29.18 15.50 -5.63
CA GLU A 62 29.19 14.05 -5.54
C GLU A 62 27.94 13.50 -6.21
N LEU A 63 28.10 12.66 -7.22
CA LEU A 63 27.03 11.90 -7.84
C LEU A 63 27.10 10.45 -7.36
N SER A 64 25.95 9.83 -7.11
CA SER A 64 25.90 8.37 -6.98
C SER A 64 26.26 7.69 -8.31
N LEU A 65 26.59 6.40 -8.28
CA LEU A 65 26.82 5.63 -9.50
C LEU A 65 25.60 5.68 -10.43
N GLU A 66 24.39 5.56 -9.86
CA GLU A 66 23.13 5.60 -10.60
C GLU A 66 22.87 6.97 -11.24
N GLU A 67 23.13 8.06 -10.50
CA GLU A 67 23.00 9.44 -11.00
C GLU A 67 24.00 9.71 -12.14
N ALA A 68 25.27 9.36 -11.94
CA ALA A 68 26.33 9.59 -12.91
C ALA A 68 26.11 8.77 -14.19
N PHE A 69 25.74 7.49 -14.05
CA PHE A 69 25.43 6.66 -15.20
C PHE A 69 24.18 7.15 -15.94
N TYR A 70 23.14 7.64 -15.24
CA TYR A 70 21.97 8.24 -15.89
C TYR A 70 22.35 9.48 -16.72
N MET A 71 23.22 10.34 -16.17
CA MET A 71 23.70 11.54 -16.85
C MET A 71 24.57 11.20 -18.08
N ARG A 72 25.36 10.12 -18.00
CA ARG A 72 26.17 9.58 -19.10
C ARG A 72 25.33 8.90 -20.18
N HIS A 73 24.51 7.95 -19.78
CA HIS A 73 23.79 7.02 -20.66
C HIS A 73 22.51 7.64 -21.23
N SER A 74 21.62 8.09 -20.35
CA SER A 74 20.29 8.57 -20.73
C SER A 74 20.31 10.03 -21.17
N LEU A 75 21.01 10.90 -20.44
CA LEU A 75 21.12 12.32 -20.79
C LEU A 75 22.29 12.65 -21.73
N LYS A 76 23.27 11.76 -21.89
CA LYS A 76 24.44 11.95 -22.79
C LYS A 76 25.16 13.28 -22.57
N CYS A 77 25.33 13.66 -21.30
CA CYS A 77 25.87 14.98 -20.92
C CYS A 77 27.07 14.94 -19.98
N LEU A 78 27.57 13.74 -19.66
CA LEU A 78 28.69 13.54 -18.74
C LEU A 78 29.71 12.58 -19.34
N GLU A 79 30.99 12.95 -19.30
CA GLU A 79 32.12 12.05 -19.54
C GLU A 79 32.62 11.47 -18.21
N ILE A 80 33.09 10.22 -18.19
CA ILE A 80 33.59 9.58 -16.97
C ILE A 80 35.09 9.26 -17.13
N ILE A 81 35.87 9.65 -16.12
CA ILE A 81 37.30 9.39 -16.03
C ILE A 81 37.55 8.42 -14.88
N TRP A 82 38.37 7.41 -15.13
CA TRP A 82 38.84 6.45 -14.12
C TRP A 82 40.34 6.22 -14.30
N GLU A 83 41.10 6.28 -13.20
CA GLU A 83 42.57 6.17 -13.20
C GLU A 83 43.28 7.05 -14.25
N GLY A 84 42.77 8.27 -14.45
CA GLY A 84 43.32 9.23 -15.41
C GLY A 84 42.99 8.95 -16.88
N LYS A 85 42.16 7.94 -17.18
CA LYS A 85 41.72 7.59 -18.53
C LYS A 85 40.24 7.89 -18.73
N TYR A 86 39.90 8.40 -19.92
CA TYR A 86 38.52 8.60 -20.35
C TYR A 86 37.88 7.28 -20.74
N LEU A 87 36.78 6.93 -20.08
CA LEU A 87 35.99 5.76 -20.44
C LEU A 87 35.03 6.14 -21.57
N LYS A 88 35.27 5.58 -22.76
CA LYS A 88 34.51 5.93 -23.97
C LYS A 88 33.26 5.06 -24.12
N ASN A 89 33.33 3.80 -23.72
CA ASN A 89 32.23 2.86 -23.89
C ASN A 89 31.31 2.84 -22.66
N ASN A 90 30.00 2.87 -22.87
CA ASN A 90 29.04 2.71 -21.79
C ASN A 90 29.11 1.30 -21.16
N ASP A 91 29.45 0.27 -21.93
CA ASP A 91 29.61 -1.10 -21.39
C ASP A 91 30.82 -1.22 -20.46
N GLU A 92 31.91 -0.50 -20.76
CA GLU A 92 33.10 -0.45 -19.90
C GLU A 92 32.78 0.23 -18.57
N ILE A 93 32.07 1.36 -18.62
CA ILE A 93 31.59 2.08 -17.42
C ILE A 93 30.63 1.20 -16.62
N TRP A 94 29.72 0.50 -17.30
CA TRP A 94 28.73 -0.38 -16.68
C TRP A 94 29.39 -1.53 -15.91
N GLU A 95 30.32 -2.25 -16.53
CA GLU A 95 31.02 -3.35 -15.88
C GLU A 95 31.87 -2.88 -14.70
N LEU A 96 32.50 -1.70 -14.81
CA LEU A 96 33.24 -1.10 -13.71
C LEU A 96 32.32 -0.73 -12.53
N MET A 97 31.19 -0.07 -12.78
CA MET A 97 30.23 0.26 -11.73
C MET A 97 29.60 -1.00 -11.11
N LYS A 98 29.36 -2.04 -11.91
CA LYS A 98 28.90 -3.35 -11.46
C LYS A 98 29.94 -4.06 -10.59
N SER A 99 31.24 -3.96 -10.90
CA SER A 99 32.30 -4.51 -10.06
C SER A 99 32.45 -3.77 -8.73
N GLU A 100 32.27 -2.44 -8.73
CA GLU A 100 32.28 -1.62 -7.51
C GLU A 100 31.05 -1.87 -6.63
N ARG A 101 29.87 -2.05 -7.24
CA ARG A 101 28.62 -2.32 -6.54
C ARG A 101 27.81 -3.37 -7.30
N LYS A 102 27.79 -4.60 -6.77
CA LYS A 102 27.03 -5.72 -7.37
C LYS A 102 25.55 -5.39 -7.63
N LEU A 103 24.94 -4.56 -6.78
CA LEU A 103 23.54 -4.16 -6.90
C LEU A 103 23.29 -3.00 -7.89
N PHE A 104 24.35 -2.41 -8.43
CA PHE A 104 24.26 -1.25 -9.33
C PHE A 104 23.29 -1.48 -10.50
N PRO A 105 23.33 -2.61 -11.25
CA PRO A 105 22.39 -2.83 -12.36
C PRO A 105 20.92 -2.67 -11.96
N ILE A 106 20.58 -3.23 -10.79
CA ILE A 106 19.22 -3.28 -10.31
C ILE A 106 18.78 -1.89 -9.79
N LEU A 107 19.64 -1.25 -8.99
CA LEU A 107 19.37 0.08 -8.44
C LEU A 107 19.33 1.15 -9.53
N TYR A 108 20.21 1.07 -10.53
CA TYR A 108 20.17 1.95 -11.68
C TYR A 108 18.88 1.78 -12.48
N LYS A 109 18.42 0.54 -12.69
CA LYS A 109 17.14 0.31 -13.39
C LYS A 109 15.97 0.96 -12.65
N ALA A 110 15.90 0.77 -11.32
CA ALA A 110 14.90 1.43 -10.48
C ALA A 110 15.01 2.97 -10.53
N TYR A 111 16.23 3.51 -10.40
CA TYR A 111 16.50 4.95 -10.46
C TYR A 111 16.09 5.56 -11.81
N SER A 112 16.56 4.99 -12.92
CA SER A 112 16.26 5.45 -14.28
C SER A 112 14.75 5.40 -14.57
N HIS A 113 14.07 4.32 -14.19
CA HIS A 113 12.62 4.18 -14.32
C HIS A 113 11.86 5.32 -13.62
N LEU A 114 12.25 5.68 -12.39
CA LEU A 114 11.65 6.80 -11.68
C LEU A 114 11.97 8.15 -12.35
N ARG A 115 13.22 8.36 -12.80
CA ARG A 115 13.63 9.60 -13.48
C ARG A 115 12.92 9.79 -14.81
N ASP A 116 12.69 8.72 -15.56
CA ASP A 116 11.98 8.75 -16.84
C ASP A 116 10.49 9.11 -16.66
N LYS A 117 9.92 8.79 -15.50
CA LYS A 117 8.61 9.27 -15.05
C LYS A 117 8.63 10.66 -14.41
N ASN A 118 9.74 11.39 -14.52
CA ASN A 118 9.96 12.75 -13.99
C ASN A 118 9.98 12.87 -12.46
N TRP A 119 10.18 11.79 -11.72
CA TRP A 119 10.40 11.89 -10.28
C TRP A 119 11.75 12.53 -9.96
N VAL A 120 11.79 13.33 -8.90
CA VAL A 120 13.04 13.63 -8.21
C VAL A 120 13.36 12.45 -7.32
N VAL A 121 14.51 11.82 -7.55
CA VAL A 121 14.93 10.61 -6.84
C VAL A 121 16.15 10.95 -6.01
N ARG A 122 16.15 10.59 -4.72
CA ARG A 122 17.31 10.75 -3.83
C ARG A 122 17.60 9.43 -3.14
N SER A 123 18.89 9.12 -2.97
CA SER A 123 19.32 8.02 -2.10
C SER A 123 19.23 8.48 -0.65
N GLU A 124 18.39 7.82 0.17
CA GLU A 124 18.19 8.20 1.57
C GLU A 124 18.18 6.97 2.49
N ILE A 125 19.39 6.52 2.84
CA ILE A 125 19.62 5.43 3.81
C ILE A 125 18.96 5.72 5.18
N LYS A 126 18.75 7.01 5.51
CA LYS A 126 18.17 7.46 6.79
C LYS A 126 16.80 6.85 7.11
N TYR A 127 16.03 6.50 6.09
CA TYR A 127 14.69 5.90 6.25
C TYR A 127 14.71 4.37 6.06
N GLY A 128 15.89 3.77 5.91
CA GLY A 128 16.02 2.32 5.70
C GLY A 128 15.56 1.84 4.32
N VAL A 129 15.36 2.78 3.37
CA VAL A 129 14.95 2.53 1.99
C VAL A 129 16.06 2.82 0.99
N ASP A 130 15.91 2.31 -0.24
CA ASP A 130 16.90 2.48 -1.30
C ASP A 130 16.83 3.89 -1.91
N PHE A 131 15.62 4.39 -2.16
CA PHE A 131 15.39 5.74 -2.64
C PHE A 131 14.19 6.40 -1.97
N VAL A 132 14.09 7.72 -2.12
CA VAL A 132 12.84 8.47 -1.92
C VAL A 132 12.49 9.22 -3.19
N ALA A 133 11.19 9.33 -3.48
CA ALA A 133 10.68 9.99 -4.68
C ALA A 133 9.82 11.20 -4.33
N TYR A 134 10.09 12.32 -4.99
CA TYR A 134 9.35 13.58 -4.83
C TYR A 134 8.74 14.01 -6.18
N ARG A 135 7.49 14.50 -6.16
CA ARG A 135 6.85 15.12 -7.34
C ARG A 135 7.50 16.46 -7.72
N HIS A 136 8.04 17.16 -6.72
CA HIS A 136 8.63 18.48 -6.85
C HIS A 136 9.94 18.56 -6.06
N HIS A 137 10.58 19.73 -6.07
CA HIS A 137 11.84 19.93 -5.37
C HIS A 137 11.70 19.63 -3.85
N PRO A 138 12.63 18.89 -3.22
CA PRO A 138 12.53 18.49 -1.80
C PRO A 138 12.43 19.65 -0.80
N SER A 139 12.83 20.87 -1.19
CA SER A 139 12.63 22.06 -0.35
C SER A 139 11.19 22.57 -0.30
N LEU A 140 10.32 22.08 -1.19
CA LEU A 140 8.94 22.55 -1.35
C LEU A 140 7.91 21.51 -0.93
N VAL A 141 8.26 20.22 -1.01
CA VAL A 141 7.36 19.10 -0.74
C VAL A 141 8.08 18.00 0.02
N HIS A 142 7.33 17.26 0.83
CA HIS A 142 7.80 15.99 1.35
C HIS A 142 7.85 14.94 0.23
N SER A 143 8.68 13.92 0.40
CA SER A 143 8.68 12.76 -0.50
C SER A 143 7.33 12.07 -0.40
N GLU A 144 6.83 11.64 -1.55
CA GLU A 144 5.57 10.89 -1.62
C GLU A 144 5.81 9.41 -1.40
N TYR A 145 6.92 8.91 -1.95
CA TYR A 145 7.29 7.51 -1.86
C TYR A 145 8.61 7.32 -1.13
N ALA A 146 8.58 6.39 -0.20
CA ALA A 146 9.77 5.68 0.24
C ALA A 146 9.89 4.43 -0.65
N VAL A 147 11.03 4.24 -1.31
CA VAL A 147 11.19 3.26 -2.39
C VAL A 147 12.12 2.15 -1.98
N LEU A 148 11.62 0.92 -1.97
CA LEU A 148 12.41 -0.30 -1.83
C LEU A 148 12.54 -0.99 -3.18
N VAL A 149 13.74 -1.46 -3.50
CA VAL A 149 14.02 -2.18 -4.75
C VAL A 149 14.19 -3.66 -4.43
N SER A 150 13.47 -4.51 -5.16
CA SER A 150 13.48 -5.97 -5.04
C SER A 150 13.79 -6.59 -6.41
N ALA A 151 14.41 -7.76 -6.45
CA ALA A 151 14.64 -8.53 -7.69
C ALA A 151 14.53 -10.01 -7.43
N ASP A 152 14.10 -10.72 -8.47
CA ASP A 152 13.71 -12.13 -8.44
C ASP A 152 14.86 -13.09 -8.11
N ASN A 153 16.12 -12.65 -8.30
CA ASN A 153 17.32 -13.47 -8.11
C ASN A 153 17.78 -13.59 -6.64
N GLY A 154 16.90 -13.29 -5.67
CA GLY A 154 17.03 -13.70 -4.28
C GLY A 154 18.02 -12.90 -3.41
N ASP A 155 18.86 -12.05 -4.01
CA ASP A 155 19.93 -11.36 -3.30
C ASP A 155 19.59 -9.92 -2.86
N ILE A 156 18.54 -9.30 -3.40
CA ILE A 156 18.12 -7.97 -2.95
C ILE A 156 16.79 -7.96 -2.20
N ASN A 157 16.91 -7.59 -0.94
CA ASN A 157 15.83 -7.33 0.01
C ASN A 157 14.99 -8.54 0.46
N MET A 158 15.63 -9.44 1.23
CA MET A 158 14.96 -10.24 2.29
C MET A 158 14.11 -9.38 3.26
N ARG A 159 14.23 -8.05 3.23
CA ARG A 159 13.43 -7.11 4.03
C ARG A 159 11.94 -7.10 3.66
N LEU A 160 11.56 -7.63 2.50
CA LEU A 160 10.15 -7.73 2.10
C LEU A 160 9.61 -9.16 2.12
N THR A 161 10.46 -10.17 2.36
CA THR A 161 10.05 -11.58 2.33
C THR A 161 9.35 -12.02 3.62
N MET A 162 9.47 -11.24 4.70
CA MET A 162 8.81 -11.52 5.97
C MET A 162 7.95 -10.35 6.44
N TRP A 163 6.74 -10.65 6.91
CA TRP A 163 5.76 -9.69 7.40
C TRP A 163 6.29 -8.70 8.46
N PRO A 164 7.14 -9.12 9.44
CA PRO A 164 7.74 -8.19 10.40
C PRO A 164 8.66 -7.15 9.76
N SER A 165 9.41 -7.55 8.73
CA SER A 165 10.33 -6.67 8.01
C SER A 165 9.56 -5.64 7.18
N LEU A 166 8.43 -6.05 6.58
CA LEU A 166 7.50 -5.14 5.92
C LEU A 166 6.87 -4.17 6.93
N HIS A 167 6.41 -4.65 8.08
CA HIS A 167 5.87 -3.79 9.14
C HIS A 167 6.89 -2.78 9.67
N ALA A 168 8.16 -3.18 9.80
CA ALA A 168 9.23 -2.29 10.20
C ALA A 168 9.44 -1.17 9.16
N ALA A 169 9.45 -1.53 7.87
CA ALA A 169 9.54 -0.56 6.78
C ALA A 169 8.36 0.42 6.80
N VAL A 170 7.12 -0.08 6.92
CA VAL A 170 5.92 0.77 6.99
C VAL A 170 5.91 1.65 8.25
N ARG A 171 6.37 1.15 9.41
CA ARG A 171 6.42 1.92 10.67
C ARG A 171 7.42 3.05 10.64
N LEU A 172 8.59 2.87 10.00
CA LEU A 172 9.57 3.95 9.82
C LEU A 172 8.99 5.11 8.99
N GLU A 173 8.00 4.81 8.13
CA GLU A 173 7.34 5.79 7.28
C GLU A 173 6.04 6.38 7.87
N ASP A 174 5.38 5.69 8.81
CA ASP A 174 4.10 6.10 9.44
C ASP A 174 4.24 7.43 10.23
N GLY A 175 5.45 7.75 10.70
CA GLY A 175 5.76 9.05 11.32
C GLY A 175 5.83 10.22 10.35
N VAL A 176 5.85 9.97 9.02
CA VAL A 176 6.18 10.98 7.99
C VAL A 176 5.20 10.98 6.80
N ALA A 177 4.06 10.29 6.90
CA ALA A 177 3.00 10.28 5.87
C ALA A 177 3.46 9.84 4.47
N LYS A 178 4.50 9.00 4.36
CA LYS A 178 4.96 8.47 3.07
C LYS A 178 4.31 7.13 2.75
N THR A 179 4.04 6.92 1.46
CA THR A 179 3.58 5.62 0.96
C THR A 179 4.77 4.77 0.58
N LEU A 180 4.78 3.49 0.95
CA LEU A 180 5.86 2.58 0.55
C LEU A 180 5.63 2.15 -0.90
N LEU A 181 6.62 2.37 -1.76
CA LEU A 181 6.65 1.89 -3.14
C LEU A 181 7.72 0.81 -3.27
N VAL A 182 7.31 -0.39 -3.65
CA VAL A 182 8.23 -1.48 -3.97
C VAL A 182 8.38 -1.54 -5.49
N LEU A 183 9.61 -1.49 -5.97
CA LEU A 183 9.96 -1.70 -7.37
C LEU A 183 10.54 -3.10 -7.52
N HIS A 184 9.79 -4.00 -8.15
CA HIS A 184 10.27 -5.34 -8.49
C HIS A 184 10.95 -5.30 -9.86
N ILE A 185 12.22 -5.67 -9.88
CA ILE A 185 13.07 -5.63 -11.05
C ILE A 185 13.25 -7.06 -11.55
N ASN A 186 12.53 -7.39 -12.61
CA ASN A 186 12.53 -8.74 -13.14
C ASN A 186 13.65 -8.84 -14.19
N THR A 187 14.60 -9.73 -13.91
CA THR A 187 15.73 -9.98 -14.81
C THR A 187 15.46 -11.27 -15.58
N ASN A 188 15.26 -11.17 -16.89
CA ASN A 188 15.14 -12.34 -17.74
C ASN A 188 16.50 -13.04 -17.88
N ALA A 189 16.92 -13.80 -16.87
CA ALA A 189 17.96 -14.85 -16.75
C ALA A 189 19.28 -14.79 -17.57
N TYR A 190 19.56 -13.74 -18.33
CA TYR A 190 20.77 -13.60 -19.11
C TYR A 190 21.69 -12.64 -18.38
N ASP A 191 22.77 -13.21 -17.82
CA ASP A 191 23.98 -12.53 -17.40
C ASP A 191 24.59 -11.81 -18.60
N SER A 192 24.01 -10.66 -18.95
CA SER A 192 24.54 -9.80 -19.98
C SER A 192 25.50 -8.83 -19.31
N THR A 193 26.78 -8.95 -19.65
CA THR A 193 27.87 -8.04 -19.27
C THR A 193 27.83 -6.70 -20.00
N THR A 194 26.74 -6.43 -20.73
CA THR A 194 26.56 -5.26 -21.57
C THR A 194 25.36 -4.45 -21.11
N THR A 195 25.37 -3.16 -21.43
CA THR A 195 24.27 -2.22 -21.14
C THR A 195 22.95 -2.62 -21.79
N SER A 196 22.97 -3.49 -22.82
CA SER A 196 21.78 -4.06 -23.45
C SER A 196 20.90 -4.87 -22.50
N CYS A 197 21.40 -5.38 -21.36
CA CYS A 197 20.53 -6.02 -20.36
C CYS A 197 19.41 -5.09 -19.86
N LEU A 198 19.62 -3.77 -19.89
CA LEU A 198 18.63 -2.79 -19.43
C LEU A 198 17.31 -2.87 -20.19
N GLU A 199 17.35 -3.27 -21.47
CA GLU A 199 16.16 -3.46 -22.30
C GLU A 199 15.37 -4.72 -21.90
N HIS A 200 16.04 -5.70 -21.30
CA HIS A 200 15.44 -6.94 -20.82
C HIS A 200 14.95 -6.87 -19.37
N TYR A 201 15.28 -5.79 -18.65
CA TYR A 201 14.81 -5.58 -17.29
C TYR A 201 13.45 -4.90 -17.34
N THR A 202 12.46 -5.51 -16.71
CA THR A 202 11.15 -4.88 -16.50
C THR A 202 11.01 -4.43 -15.05
N VAL A 203 10.20 -3.39 -14.83
CA VAL A 203 9.94 -2.83 -13.51
C VAL A 203 8.45 -2.96 -13.24
N GLU A 204 8.10 -3.70 -12.20
CA GLU A 204 6.75 -3.75 -11.65
C GLU A 204 6.65 -2.88 -10.40
N GLU A 205 5.63 -2.04 -10.33
CA GLU A 205 5.41 -1.09 -9.25
C GLU A 205 4.32 -1.61 -8.31
N GLN A 206 4.66 -1.80 -7.04
CA GLN A 206 3.71 -2.21 -6.02
C GLN A 206 3.65 -1.18 -4.90
N MET A 207 2.45 -0.65 -4.65
CA MET A 207 2.20 0.29 -3.57
C MET A 207 1.73 -0.44 -2.32
N ILE A 208 2.37 -0.15 -1.19
CA ILE A 208 1.97 -0.68 0.12
C ILE A 208 1.62 0.50 1.01
N ALA A 209 0.36 0.54 1.44
CA ALA A 209 -0.17 1.56 2.32
C ALA A 209 -0.85 0.92 3.53
N ARG A 210 -0.78 1.59 4.67
CA ARG A 210 -1.54 1.19 5.85
C ARG A 210 -3.02 1.34 5.57
N TRP A 211 -3.76 0.26 5.73
CA TRP A 211 -5.21 0.27 5.65
C TRP A 211 -5.82 0.49 7.04
N ASN A 212 -6.79 1.40 7.14
CA ASN A 212 -7.57 1.61 8.38
C ASN A 212 -8.99 1.03 8.21
N PRO A 213 -9.34 -0.04 8.93
CA PRO A 213 -10.67 -0.66 8.83
C PRO A 213 -11.81 0.22 9.35
N GLU A 214 -11.51 1.26 10.15
CA GLU A 214 -12.50 2.15 10.78
C GLU A 214 -13.13 3.15 9.80
N GLN A 215 -12.59 3.33 8.58
CA GLN A 215 -13.17 4.24 7.59
C GLN A 215 -14.49 3.72 6.97
N CYS A 216 -15.11 2.69 7.55
CA CYS A 216 -16.35 2.06 7.09
C CYS A 216 -17.52 2.24 8.05
N HIS A 217 -17.51 3.32 8.83
CA HIS A 217 -18.68 3.72 9.57
C HIS A 217 -19.81 4.16 8.63
N GLU A 218 -21.01 3.67 8.94
CA GLU A 218 -22.28 4.13 8.38
C GLU A 218 -22.47 5.66 8.59
N ASP A 219 -21.64 6.29 9.43
CA ASP A 219 -21.63 7.74 9.73
C ASP A 219 -21.07 8.63 8.61
N MET A 220 -20.45 8.09 7.55
CA MET A 220 -19.94 8.92 6.44
C MET A 220 -21.05 9.53 5.56
N PHE A 221 -22.32 9.23 5.83
CA PHE A 221 -23.45 9.71 5.01
C PHE A 221 -24.08 11.03 5.50
N ALA A 222 -23.62 11.62 6.61
CA ALA A 222 -24.20 12.85 7.15
C ALA A 222 -23.69 14.15 6.50
N ASN A 223 -22.63 14.12 5.68
CA ASN A 223 -21.96 15.34 5.20
C ASN A 223 -22.02 15.58 3.68
N ASP A 224 -22.75 14.76 2.93
CA ASP A 224 -22.82 14.89 1.45
C ASP A 224 -24.10 15.60 0.96
N GLU A 225 -25.00 16.06 1.84
CA GLU A 225 -26.29 16.66 1.43
C GLU A 225 -26.40 18.19 1.51
N ASP A 226 -25.45 18.94 2.11
CA ASP A 226 -25.54 20.41 2.16
C ASP A 226 -24.38 21.09 1.42
N SER A 227 -24.51 21.22 0.09
CA SER A 227 -23.75 22.23 -0.66
C SER A 227 -24.51 22.83 -1.84
N CYS A 228 -25.79 23.18 -1.63
CA CYS A 228 -26.52 24.13 -2.46
C CYS A 228 -27.47 24.94 -1.57
N ASP A 229 -27.00 26.05 -0.99
CA ASP A 229 -27.72 27.33 -1.04
C ASP A 229 -26.97 28.43 -0.30
N TYR A 230 -26.73 29.52 -1.03
CA TYR A 230 -26.27 30.80 -0.52
C TYR A 230 -27.45 31.50 0.16
N HIS A 231 -27.32 31.92 1.43
CA HIS A 231 -27.75 33.26 1.86
C HIS A 231 -27.05 33.67 3.16
N ALA A 232 -26.59 34.93 3.16
CA ALA A 232 -25.89 35.58 4.25
C ALA A 232 -26.85 36.10 5.33
N GLN A 233 -26.44 36.07 6.60
CA GLN A 233 -26.39 37.20 7.56
C GLN A 233 -26.26 36.72 9.02
N GLY A 234 -25.42 37.40 9.81
CA GLY A 234 -25.53 37.48 11.28
C GLY A 234 -24.42 36.82 12.12
N SER A 235 -23.53 37.63 12.69
CA SER A 235 -22.62 37.30 13.82
C SER A 235 -23.29 37.60 15.19
N PRO A 236 -22.62 37.41 16.35
CA PRO A 236 -21.96 36.21 16.87
C PRO A 236 -22.44 35.86 18.31
N HIS A 237 -22.34 34.60 18.73
CA HIS A 237 -22.19 34.27 20.14
C HIS A 237 -21.11 33.18 20.31
N TYR A 238 -20.09 33.53 21.08
CA TYR A 238 -18.92 32.74 21.41
C TYR A 238 -19.29 31.54 22.30
N ASN A 239 -18.77 30.35 21.97
CA ASN A 239 -18.27 29.44 23.00
C ASN A 239 -17.11 28.56 22.49
N PHE A 240 -16.10 28.49 23.34
CA PHE A 240 -14.74 27.99 23.12
C PHE A 240 -14.69 26.45 23.00
N ASN A 241 -14.17 25.94 21.88
CA ASN A 241 -13.20 24.83 21.80
C ASN A 241 -12.87 24.52 20.33
N LYS A 242 -11.83 25.16 19.78
CA LYS A 242 -11.30 24.86 18.44
C LYS A 242 -9.79 25.10 18.38
N PHE A 243 -9.02 24.00 18.44
CA PHE A 243 -7.70 23.82 17.81
C PHE A 243 -7.83 22.46 17.12
N SER A 244 -7.63 22.24 15.83
CA SER A 244 -6.79 22.89 14.82
C SER A 244 -7.47 22.71 13.45
N THR A 245 -7.70 23.80 12.71
CA THR A 245 -8.20 23.75 11.32
C THR A 245 -7.03 24.03 10.38
N HIS A 246 -6.62 23.02 9.61
CA HIS A 246 -5.83 23.25 8.39
C HIS A 246 -6.70 23.93 7.33
N GLN A 247 -6.22 25.06 6.84
CA GLN A 247 -6.79 25.88 5.79
C GLN A 247 -6.97 25.08 4.48
N LYS A 248 -8.20 25.08 3.96
CA LYS A 248 -8.56 24.54 2.65
C LYS A 248 -8.11 25.53 1.57
N LEU A 249 -6.99 25.26 0.90
CA LEU A 249 -6.61 25.94 -0.34
C LEU A 249 -7.42 25.35 -1.50
N SER A 250 -7.96 26.23 -2.34
CA SER A 250 -8.82 25.91 -3.48
C SER A 250 -8.10 25.03 -4.51
N ALA A 251 -8.61 23.82 -4.73
CA ALA A 251 -8.11 22.89 -5.73
C ALA A 251 -8.75 23.18 -7.10
N THR A 252 -8.03 23.91 -7.95
CA THR A 252 -8.14 23.78 -9.41
C THR A 252 -6.90 23.05 -9.90
N SER A 253 -6.90 21.73 -9.76
CA SER A 253 -5.99 20.80 -10.42
C SER A 253 -6.46 19.39 -10.09
N SER A 254 -6.58 18.54 -11.11
CA SER A 254 -7.07 17.17 -11.06
C SER A 254 -6.46 16.37 -9.90
N SER A 255 -7.18 16.28 -8.78
CA SER A 255 -6.82 15.45 -7.64
C SER A 255 -6.91 13.99 -8.04
N MET A 256 -5.79 13.27 -7.96
CA MET A 256 -5.78 11.80 -8.00
C MET A 256 -6.78 11.28 -6.98
N THR A 257 -7.78 10.56 -7.46
CA THR A 257 -8.73 9.81 -6.65
C THR A 257 -7.92 8.82 -5.80
N MET A 258 -8.00 8.94 -4.47
CA MET A 258 -7.52 7.91 -3.55
C MET A 258 -8.13 6.56 -3.98
N VAL A 259 -7.31 5.66 -4.52
CA VAL A 259 -7.74 4.34 -4.96
C VAL A 259 -8.25 3.59 -3.74
N GLY A 260 -9.55 3.32 -3.66
CA GLY A 260 -10.15 2.46 -2.64
C GLY A 260 -11.22 3.07 -1.73
N LEU A 261 -11.60 4.35 -1.88
CA LEU A 261 -12.64 4.94 -1.02
C LEU A 261 -14.08 4.77 -1.54
N ASN A 262 -14.27 4.55 -2.84
CA ASN A 262 -15.61 4.46 -3.42
C ASN A 262 -16.11 3.01 -3.48
N THR A 263 -17.17 2.74 -2.72
CA THR A 263 -17.91 1.48 -2.76
C THR A 263 -18.35 1.15 -4.20
N ARG A 264 -18.05 -0.08 -4.62
CA ARG A 264 -18.39 -0.57 -5.97
C ARG A 264 -19.76 -1.23 -5.97
N TRP A 265 -20.80 -0.42 -6.22
CA TRP A 265 -22.19 -0.86 -6.27
C TRP A 265 -22.50 -1.72 -7.51
N LYS A 266 -23.30 -2.77 -7.34
CA LYS A 266 -23.71 -3.68 -8.41
C LYS A 266 -24.88 -3.17 -9.27
N GLY A 267 -25.65 -2.20 -8.79
CA GLY A 267 -26.82 -1.71 -9.49
C GLY A 267 -27.33 -0.34 -9.03
N LYS A 268 -28.21 0.24 -9.85
CA LYS A 268 -28.95 1.46 -9.49
C LYS A 268 -29.87 1.14 -8.31
N GLY A 269 -29.80 1.93 -7.24
CA GLY A 269 -30.58 1.73 -6.02
C GLY A 269 -29.91 0.88 -4.93
N SER A 270 -28.78 0.21 -5.22
CA SER A 270 -28.05 -0.58 -4.21
C SER A 270 -27.60 0.26 -3.01
N LYS A 271 -27.21 1.52 -3.25
CA LYS A 271 -26.84 2.48 -2.20
C LYS A 271 -28.01 2.76 -1.24
N ALA A 272 -29.18 3.09 -1.78
CA ALA A 272 -30.37 3.36 -0.99
C ALA A 272 -30.84 2.11 -0.21
N MET A 273 -30.74 0.92 -0.81
CA MET A 273 -31.06 -0.34 -0.13
C MET A 273 -30.12 -0.64 1.04
N ALA A 274 -28.82 -0.38 0.87
CA ALA A 274 -27.85 -0.53 1.96
C ALA A 274 -28.10 0.46 3.11
N GLN A 275 -28.51 1.69 2.80
CA GLN A 275 -28.85 2.70 3.80
C GLN A 275 -30.13 2.35 4.59
N LYS A 276 -31.13 1.75 3.94
CA LYS A 276 -32.38 1.35 4.58
C LYS A 276 -32.21 0.19 5.56
N HIS A 277 -31.17 -0.64 5.36
CA HIS A 277 -30.92 -1.84 6.14
C HIS A 277 -29.44 -1.89 6.54
N PRO A 278 -29.01 -1.04 7.49
CA PRO A 278 -27.63 -1.02 7.96
C PRO A 278 -27.22 -2.36 8.56
N MET A 279 -25.96 -2.75 8.34
CA MET A 279 -25.46 -4.06 8.77
C MET A 279 -25.43 -4.17 10.30
N SER A 280 -25.16 -3.06 10.97
CA SER A 280 -25.18 -2.94 12.43
C SER A 280 -26.56 -3.31 13.02
N GLU A 281 -27.64 -2.79 12.44
CA GLU A 281 -29.00 -3.08 12.86
C GLU A 281 -29.39 -4.54 12.59
N LEU A 282 -29.05 -5.07 11.40
CA LEU A 282 -29.29 -6.47 11.06
C LEU A 282 -28.62 -7.44 12.03
N ILE A 283 -27.37 -7.16 12.41
CA ILE A 283 -26.64 -7.97 13.40
C ILE A 283 -27.34 -7.92 14.77
N ASN A 284 -27.80 -6.75 15.21
CA ASN A 284 -28.52 -6.60 16.48
C ASN A 284 -29.87 -7.35 16.49
N GLN A 285 -30.62 -7.28 15.39
CA GLN A 285 -31.88 -8.01 15.22
C GLN A 285 -31.64 -9.52 15.25
N LEU A 286 -30.63 -10.00 14.51
CA LEU A 286 -30.24 -11.41 14.50
C LEU A 286 -29.83 -11.88 15.91
N GLN A 287 -28.99 -11.12 16.60
CA GLN A 287 -28.53 -11.44 17.96
C GLN A 287 -29.72 -11.61 18.90
N SER A 288 -30.64 -10.64 18.92
CA SER A 288 -31.83 -10.66 19.77
C SER A 288 -32.72 -11.88 19.48
N SER A 289 -32.93 -12.17 18.20
CA SER A 289 -33.76 -13.31 17.76
C SER A 289 -33.17 -14.66 18.16
N LEU A 290 -31.86 -14.87 17.97
CA LEU A 290 -31.19 -16.13 18.32
C LEU A 290 -31.10 -16.34 19.85
N VAL A 291 -30.92 -15.28 20.63
CA VAL A 291 -30.97 -15.34 22.10
C VAL A 291 -32.37 -15.77 22.56
N GLN A 292 -33.42 -15.16 21.99
CA GLN A 292 -34.80 -15.47 22.35
C GLN A 292 -35.17 -16.92 22.05
N SER A 293 -34.75 -17.47 20.91
CA SER A 293 -35.02 -18.86 20.55
C SER A 293 -34.10 -19.87 21.23
N LYS A 294 -33.09 -19.42 21.98
CA LYS A 294 -32.01 -20.26 22.54
C LYS A 294 -31.36 -21.12 21.47
N ALA A 295 -30.97 -20.49 20.35
CA ALA A 295 -30.39 -21.16 19.20
C ALA A 295 -29.20 -22.08 19.56
N CYS A 296 -29.20 -23.29 18.98
CA CYS A 296 -28.20 -24.32 19.22
C CYS A 296 -27.59 -24.79 17.90
N GLY A 297 -26.27 -24.66 17.76
CA GLY A 297 -25.49 -25.19 16.64
C GLY A 297 -24.85 -26.54 16.97
N LEU A 298 -24.88 -27.45 16.01
CA LEU A 298 -24.33 -28.81 16.10
C LEU A 298 -23.07 -28.93 15.23
N PHE A 299 -22.02 -29.57 15.75
CA PHE A 299 -20.82 -29.85 14.94
C PHE A 299 -21.10 -30.84 13.81
N SER A 300 -20.76 -30.44 12.58
CA SER A 300 -20.76 -31.28 11.38
C SER A 300 -19.41 -31.18 10.68
N GLY A 301 -18.51 -32.14 10.97
CA GLY A 301 -17.16 -32.13 10.35
C GLY A 301 -16.33 -30.90 10.74
N PHE A 302 -16.16 -29.96 9.79
CA PHE A 302 -15.44 -28.68 9.93
C PHE A 302 -16.37 -27.46 9.96
N SER A 303 -17.68 -27.68 10.03
CA SER A 303 -18.70 -26.65 10.09
C SER A 303 -19.66 -26.89 11.26
N ILE A 304 -20.48 -25.89 11.55
CA ILE A 304 -21.54 -25.94 12.54
C ILE A 304 -22.86 -25.81 11.80
N VAL A 305 -23.76 -26.76 11.99
CA VAL A 305 -25.11 -26.69 11.41
C VAL A 305 -26.09 -26.17 12.44
N LEU A 306 -26.95 -25.25 12.03
CA LEU A 306 -27.94 -24.57 12.86
C LEU A 306 -29.30 -24.68 12.18
N GLU A 307 -30.30 -25.17 12.92
CA GLU A 307 -31.70 -25.17 12.48
C GLU A 307 -32.39 -23.91 12.97
N VAL A 308 -33.08 -23.21 12.07
CA VAL A 308 -33.78 -21.95 12.37
C VAL A 308 -35.15 -21.88 11.70
N GLY A 309 -36.05 -21.05 12.25
CA GLY A 309 -37.29 -20.67 11.57
C GLY A 309 -37.08 -19.67 10.44
N LEU A 310 -38.13 -19.42 9.64
CA LEU A 310 -38.06 -18.56 8.45
C LEU A 310 -37.58 -17.12 8.72
N GLU A 311 -38.03 -16.49 9.83
CA GLU A 311 -37.59 -15.12 10.18
C GLU A 311 -36.10 -15.07 10.52
N GLN A 312 -35.61 -16.06 11.25
CA GLN A 312 -34.19 -16.18 11.59
C GLN A 312 -33.33 -16.50 10.37
N ALA A 313 -33.86 -17.29 9.44
CA ALA A 313 -33.21 -17.55 8.16
C ALA A 313 -33.07 -16.27 7.31
N ASP A 314 -34.10 -15.40 7.27
CA ASP A 314 -34.00 -14.09 6.62
C ASP A 314 -32.91 -13.23 7.27
N LEU A 315 -32.87 -13.17 8.60
CA LEU A 315 -31.86 -12.42 9.34
C LEU A 315 -30.44 -12.96 9.11
N LEU A 316 -30.24 -14.28 9.11
CA LEU A 316 -28.94 -14.89 8.82
C LEU A 316 -28.45 -14.56 7.40
N ASN A 317 -29.33 -14.65 6.40
CA ASN A 317 -29.01 -14.29 5.02
C ASN A 317 -28.64 -12.80 4.92
N ARG A 318 -29.46 -11.91 5.48
CA ARG A 318 -29.25 -10.45 5.41
C ARG A 318 -28.03 -9.98 6.21
N ALA A 319 -27.73 -10.61 7.33
CA ALA A 319 -26.51 -10.35 8.12
C ALA A 319 -25.27 -11.09 7.60
N CYS A 320 -25.43 -11.89 6.53
CA CYS A 320 -24.40 -12.65 5.83
C CYS A 320 -23.67 -13.71 6.66
N PHE A 321 -24.37 -14.39 7.58
CA PHE A 321 -23.83 -15.51 8.33
C PHE A 321 -24.23 -16.84 7.70
N GLY A 322 -23.21 -17.65 7.40
CA GLY A 322 -23.37 -19.01 6.89
C GLY A 322 -23.97 -19.09 5.49
N CYS A 323 -24.38 -20.31 5.15
CA CYS A 323 -25.04 -20.66 3.90
C CYS A 323 -26.25 -21.57 4.18
N PRO A 324 -27.41 -21.34 3.53
CA PRO A 324 -28.55 -22.24 3.68
C PRO A 324 -28.26 -23.60 3.05
N ILE A 325 -28.68 -24.66 3.73
CA ILE A 325 -28.63 -26.04 3.24
C ILE A 325 -29.99 -26.33 2.59
N LEU A 326 -29.98 -26.67 1.30
CA LEU A 326 -31.19 -27.04 0.56
C LEU A 326 -31.82 -28.29 1.20
N THR A 327 -32.95 -28.10 1.87
CA THR A 327 -33.74 -29.16 2.49
C THR A 327 -35.15 -29.14 1.92
N THR A 328 -35.74 -30.32 1.69
CA THR A 328 -36.98 -30.45 0.91
C THR A 328 -38.26 -30.52 1.74
N ASN A 329 -38.21 -30.54 3.07
CA ASN A 329 -39.42 -30.72 3.89
C ASN A 329 -39.31 -30.03 5.26
N GLY A 330 -40.13 -29.00 5.52
CA GLY A 330 -40.34 -28.39 6.84
C GLY A 330 -40.49 -26.86 6.83
N ASP A 331 -41.04 -26.29 7.91
CA ASP A 331 -41.09 -24.84 8.16
C ASP A 331 -39.74 -24.27 8.66
N ASN A 332 -38.79 -25.16 8.99
CA ASN A 332 -37.45 -24.82 9.45
C ASN A 332 -36.42 -24.98 8.33
N GLN A 333 -35.37 -24.15 8.38
CA GLN A 333 -34.26 -24.17 7.45
C GLN A 333 -32.95 -24.45 8.20
N TRP A 334 -32.10 -25.27 7.58
CA TRP A 334 -30.77 -25.55 8.09
C TRP A 334 -29.75 -24.59 7.47
N PHE A 335 -28.86 -24.05 8.31
CA PHE A 335 -27.73 -23.23 7.90
C PHE A 335 -26.43 -23.91 8.27
N GLU A 336 -25.48 -23.89 7.36
CA GLU A 336 -24.10 -24.25 7.62
C GLU A 336 -23.30 -22.97 7.92
N LEU A 337 -22.67 -22.93 9.10
CA LEU A 337 -21.80 -21.86 9.57
C LEU A 337 -20.35 -22.34 9.56
N SER A 338 -19.41 -21.48 9.18
CA SER A 338 -17.99 -21.75 9.39
C SER A 338 -17.63 -21.80 10.88
N MET A 339 -16.46 -22.34 11.23
CA MET A 339 -15.97 -22.28 12.62
C MET A 339 -15.80 -20.84 13.10
N GLU A 340 -15.33 -19.93 12.24
CA GLU A 340 -15.17 -18.51 12.59
C GLU A 340 -16.51 -17.81 12.79
N GLU A 341 -17.49 -18.06 11.92
CA GLU A 341 -18.84 -17.49 12.02
C GLU A 341 -19.56 -17.98 13.28
N SER A 342 -19.56 -19.30 13.49
CA SER A 342 -20.22 -19.92 14.65
C SER A 342 -19.57 -19.50 15.96
N PHE A 343 -18.23 -19.45 16.01
CA PHE A 343 -17.52 -18.98 17.20
C PHE A 343 -17.74 -17.48 17.42
N TYR A 344 -17.88 -16.66 16.37
CA TYR A 344 -18.24 -15.26 16.53
C TYR A 344 -19.66 -15.07 17.11
N LEU A 345 -20.64 -15.82 16.61
CA LEU A 345 -22.01 -15.82 17.14
C LEU A 345 -22.06 -16.31 18.61
N HIS A 346 -21.22 -17.28 18.96
CA HIS A 346 -21.11 -17.81 20.31
C HIS A 346 -20.35 -16.88 21.28
N HIS A 347 -19.12 -16.52 20.95
CA HIS A 347 -18.18 -15.83 21.83
C HIS A 347 -18.33 -14.30 21.78
N SER A 348 -18.54 -13.69 20.61
CA SER A 348 -18.60 -12.23 20.49
C SER A 348 -20.02 -11.67 20.60
N LEU A 349 -21.00 -12.37 20.05
CA LEU A 349 -22.41 -11.95 20.08
C LEU A 349 -23.23 -12.65 21.17
N HIS A 350 -22.68 -13.68 21.83
CA HIS A 350 -23.35 -14.41 22.91
C HIS A 350 -24.77 -14.91 22.56
N CYS A 351 -25.02 -15.24 21.29
CA CYS A 351 -26.35 -15.56 20.78
C CYS A 351 -26.49 -16.99 20.25
N LEU A 352 -25.41 -17.77 20.20
CA LEU A 352 -25.42 -19.16 19.75
C LEU A 352 -24.80 -20.08 20.81
N LYS A 353 -25.50 -21.15 21.18
CA LYS A 353 -24.92 -22.25 21.96
C LYS A 353 -24.38 -23.32 21.01
N ILE A 354 -23.19 -23.84 21.26
CA ILE A 354 -22.63 -24.92 20.44
C ILE A 354 -22.64 -26.21 21.27
N VAL A 355 -23.29 -27.24 20.72
CA VAL A 355 -23.47 -28.53 21.40
C VAL A 355 -22.72 -29.65 20.68
N SER A 356 -22.22 -30.60 21.47
CA SER A 356 -21.59 -31.82 20.95
C SER A 356 -22.63 -32.80 20.39
N LYS A 357 -22.19 -33.86 19.69
CA LYS A 357 -23.05 -34.96 19.21
C LYS A 357 -23.89 -35.60 20.33
N ASN A 358 -23.41 -35.54 21.57
CA ASN A 358 -24.11 -36.06 22.75
C ASN A 358 -25.05 -35.03 23.39
N GLN A 359 -25.34 -33.91 22.71
CA GLN A 359 -26.15 -32.77 23.21
C GLN A 359 -25.63 -32.11 24.49
N CYS A 360 -24.40 -32.41 24.90
CA CYS A 360 -23.73 -31.67 25.96
C CYS A 360 -23.35 -30.28 25.45
N VAL A 361 -23.77 -29.24 26.17
CA VAL A 361 -23.35 -27.86 25.94
C VAL A 361 -21.88 -27.77 26.31
N LYS A 362 -21.06 -27.35 25.35
CA LYS A 362 -19.64 -27.13 25.57
C LYS A 362 -19.41 -25.72 26.08
N ASP A 363 -18.48 -25.56 27.02
CA ASP A 363 -17.98 -24.25 27.42
C ASP A 363 -17.11 -23.62 26.30
N GLY A 364 -16.90 -22.31 26.35
CA GLY A 364 -16.13 -21.56 25.36
C GLY A 364 -14.73 -22.11 25.13
N ASP A 365 -14.02 -22.49 26.20
CA ASP A 365 -12.67 -23.08 26.13
C ASP A 365 -12.70 -24.47 25.46
N GLU A 366 -13.71 -25.29 25.74
CA GLU A 366 -13.85 -26.61 25.11
C GLU A 366 -14.18 -26.51 23.62
N ILE A 367 -14.97 -25.50 23.22
CA ILE A 367 -15.28 -25.22 21.82
C ILE A 367 -14.00 -24.74 21.11
N TRP A 368 -13.26 -23.84 21.74
CA TRP A 368 -12.01 -23.30 21.23
C TRP A 368 -10.97 -24.39 20.97
N GLU A 369 -10.71 -25.25 21.95
CA GLU A 369 -9.75 -26.35 21.80
C GLU A 369 -10.19 -27.36 20.75
N LEU A 370 -11.51 -27.65 20.63
CA LEU A 370 -12.03 -28.52 19.58
C LEU A 370 -11.86 -27.91 18.17
N MET A 371 -12.12 -26.61 18.01
CA MET A 371 -11.95 -25.93 16.72
C MET A 371 -10.46 -25.87 16.33
N LYS A 372 -9.58 -25.55 17.29
CA LYS A 372 -8.13 -25.55 17.11
C LYS A 372 -7.59 -26.93 16.75
N SER A 373 -8.10 -28.00 17.38
CA SER A 373 -7.69 -29.38 17.04
C SER A 373 -8.13 -29.81 15.64
N LYS A 374 -9.18 -29.19 15.09
CA LYS A 374 -9.67 -29.45 13.73
C LYS A 374 -8.95 -28.60 12.70
N LYS A 375 -8.74 -27.32 12.98
CA LYS A 375 -8.09 -26.35 12.09
C LYS A 375 -7.01 -25.62 12.87
N GLU A 376 -5.75 -25.97 12.61
CA GLU A 376 -4.60 -25.39 13.30
C GLU A 376 -4.54 -23.86 13.15
N SER A 377 -4.91 -23.33 11.98
CA SER A 377 -4.95 -21.89 11.70
C SER A 377 -6.17 -21.17 12.29
N PHE A 378 -7.09 -21.87 12.95
CA PHE A 378 -8.34 -21.30 13.48
C PHE A 378 -8.11 -20.09 14.40
N PRO A 379 -7.18 -20.11 15.38
CA PRO A 379 -6.98 -18.96 16.25
C PRO A 379 -6.65 -17.65 15.50
N LEU A 380 -5.77 -17.74 14.49
CA LEU A 380 -5.38 -16.59 13.67
C LEU A 380 -6.52 -16.16 12.75
N SER A 381 -7.13 -17.13 12.06
CA SER A 381 -8.27 -16.92 11.15
C SER A 381 -9.47 -16.28 11.86
N TYR A 382 -9.82 -16.77 13.06
CA TYR A 382 -10.86 -16.19 13.89
C TYR A 382 -10.50 -14.79 14.40
N LYS A 383 -9.24 -14.55 14.79
CA LYS A 383 -8.83 -13.20 15.24
C LYS A 383 -8.98 -12.17 14.11
N ALA A 384 -8.59 -12.52 12.88
CA ALA A 384 -8.81 -11.68 11.71
C ALA A 384 -10.30 -11.50 11.40
N TYR A 385 -11.07 -12.59 11.36
CA TYR A 385 -12.51 -12.57 11.13
C TYR A 385 -13.25 -11.67 12.15
N SER A 386 -13.02 -11.91 13.45
CA SER A 386 -13.65 -11.15 14.53
C SER A 386 -13.25 -9.68 14.54
N HIS A 387 -11.99 -9.36 14.21
CA HIS A 387 -11.56 -7.97 14.06
C HIS A 387 -12.35 -7.26 12.95
N LEU A 388 -12.47 -7.86 11.77
CA LEU A 388 -13.24 -7.29 10.66
C LEU A 388 -14.73 -7.13 11.03
N ARG A 389 -15.35 -8.17 11.61
CA ARG A 389 -16.76 -8.10 12.05
C ARG A 389 -16.97 -7.04 13.13
N SER A 390 -16.03 -6.85 14.07
CA SER A 390 -16.10 -5.79 15.09
C SER A 390 -16.04 -4.38 14.50
N LYS A 391 -15.54 -4.25 13.27
CA LYS A 391 -15.50 -3.02 12.48
C LYS A 391 -16.63 -2.96 11.44
N ASN A 392 -17.69 -3.73 11.63
CA ASN A 392 -18.91 -3.79 10.80
C ASN A 392 -18.69 -4.27 9.35
N TRP A 393 -17.58 -4.94 9.06
CA TRP A 393 -17.37 -5.54 7.74
C TRP A 393 -18.20 -6.82 7.59
N VAL A 394 -18.73 -7.07 6.40
CA VAL A 394 -19.21 -8.40 6.01
C VAL A 394 -18.00 -9.20 5.54
N VAL A 395 -17.78 -10.36 6.17
CA VAL A 395 -16.63 -11.22 5.89
C VAL A 395 -17.15 -12.54 5.33
N ARG A 396 -16.63 -12.95 4.17
CA ARG A 396 -16.96 -14.25 3.54
C ARG A 396 -15.67 -15.00 3.20
N SER A 397 -15.78 -16.30 2.99
CA SER A 397 -14.65 -17.13 2.52
C SER A 397 -14.07 -16.58 1.23
N GLY A 398 -12.74 -16.42 1.19
CA GLY A 398 -12.00 -15.92 0.04
C GLY A 398 -11.50 -16.99 -0.92
N ILE A 399 -11.88 -18.26 -0.72
CA ILE A 399 -11.28 -19.41 -1.42
C ILE A 399 -11.36 -19.31 -2.95
N GLN A 400 -12.43 -18.69 -3.49
CA GLN A 400 -12.59 -18.48 -4.93
C GLN A 400 -11.60 -17.47 -5.52
N TYR A 401 -10.96 -16.67 -4.68
CA TYR A 401 -10.01 -15.62 -5.03
C TYR A 401 -8.59 -15.96 -4.56
N GLY A 402 -8.36 -17.16 -4.01
CA GLY A 402 -7.05 -17.57 -3.51
C GLY A 402 -6.60 -16.84 -2.24
N VAL A 403 -7.55 -16.33 -1.44
CA VAL A 403 -7.29 -15.63 -0.17
C VAL A 403 -8.12 -16.22 0.97
N ASP A 404 -7.80 -15.88 2.21
CA ASP A 404 -8.54 -16.40 3.38
C ASP A 404 -9.96 -15.83 3.45
N PHE A 405 -10.08 -14.51 3.34
CA PHE A 405 -11.37 -13.83 3.38
C PHE A 405 -11.52 -12.77 2.29
N VAL A 406 -12.77 -12.47 1.96
CA VAL A 406 -13.15 -11.24 1.25
C VAL A 406 -14.03 -10.39 2.15
N ALA A 407 -13.74 -9.09 2.16
CA ALA A 407 -14.44 -8.11 2.99
C ALA A 407 -15.31 -7.20 2.12
N TYR A 408 -16.56 -7.01 2.54
CA TYR A 408 -17.54 -6.12 1.92
C TYR A 408 -18.01 -5.08 2.93
N ARG A 409 -18.18 -3.82 2.50
CA ARG A 409 -18.80 -2.76 3.29
C ARG A 409 -20.29 -3.00 3.52
N HIS A 410 -20.96 -3.66 2.58
CA HIS A 410 -22.39 -3.93 2.62
C HIS A 410 -22.68 -5.36 2.14
N HIS A 411 -23.96 -5.72 2.12
CA HIS A 411 -24.40 -7.04 1.67
C HIS A 411 -23.84 -7.39 0.26
N PRO A 412 -23.27 -8.59 0.04
CA PRO A 412 -22.64 -8.99 -1.22
C PRO A 412 -23.55 -8.96 -2.46
N SER A 413 -24.88 -8.92 -2.29
CA SER A 413 -25.81 -8.70 -3.42
C SER A 413 -25.82 -7.25 -3.92
N LEU A 414 -25.41 -6.29 -3.08
CA LEU A 414 -25.46 -4.86 -3.36
C LEU A 414 -24.13 -4.31 -3.86
N VAL A 415 -23.02 -4.91 -3.43
CA VAL A 415 -21.65 -4.42 -3.68
C VAL A 415 -20.70 -5.55 -4.07
N HIS A 416 -19.61 -5.21 -4.75
CA HIS A 416 -18.44 -6.09 -4.87
C HIS A 416 -17.59 -5.99 -3.61
N SER A 417 -16.83 -7.04 -3.29
CA SER A 417 -15.86 -6.98 -2.19
C SER A 417 -14.86 -5.86 -2.44
N GLU A 418 -14.54 -5.11 -1.39
CA GLU A 418 -13.50 -4.08 -1.48
C GLU A 418 -12.10 -4.68 -1.27
N TYR A 419 -11.99 -5.70 -0.41
CA TYR A 419 -10.70 -6.25 -0.01
C TYR A 419 -10.67 -7.78 -0.08
N ALA A 420 -9.50 -8.27 -0.47
CA ALA A 420 -9.06 -9.65 -0.34
C ALA A 420 -8.07 -9.69 0.85
N VAL A 421 -8.28 -10.60 1.81
CA VAL A 421 -7.57 -10.65 3.09
C VAL A 421 -6.80 -11.97 3.17
N LEU A 422 -5.50 -11.87 3.44
CA LEU A 422 -4.53 -12.96 3.56
C LEU A 422 -4.01 -13.10 4.98
#